data_AF-A0A925U0J6-F1
#
_entry.id   AF-A0A925U0J6-F1
#
_cell.length_a   1.000
_cell.length_b   1.000
_cell.length_c   1.000
_cell.angle_alpha   90.00
_cell.angle_beta   90.00
_cell.angle_gamma   90.00
#
_symmetry.space_group_name_H-M   'P 1'
#
loop_
_entity.id
_entity.type
_entity.pdbx_description
1 polymer ?
#
loop_
_entity_poly.entity_id
_entity_poly.type
_entity_poly.pdbx_seq_one_letter_code
_entity_poly.pdbx_strand_id
1 'polypeptide(L)'
;MAYNNGRILLTEDADFGELAIRFKAQTLGVVRIALKSVDREARNIRVVAALSSLGETVCNVLVVIEPGRIRRRPLRTDLLIL
;
A
#
# COMPACT_ATOMS: atom_id res chain seq x y z
N MET A 1 9.93 -1.06 -14.24
CA MET A 1 8.99 -1.73 -13.29
C MET A 1 8.78 -0.80 -12.10
N ALA A 2 7.63 -0.86 -11.40
CA ALA A 2 7.14 0.19 -10.49
C ALA A 2 8.19 0.85 -9.57
N TYR A 3 9.05 0.06 -8.91
CA TYR A 3 10.15 0.53 -8.07
C TYR A 3 11.13 1.46 -8.81
N ASN A 4 11.67 1.01 -9.95
CA ASN A 4 12.61 1.80 -10.77
C ASN A 4 12.00 3.11 -11.31
N ASN A 5 10.68 3.22 -11.32
CA ASN A 5 9.96 4.38 -11.85
C ASN A 5 9.44 5.30 -10.74
N GLY A 6 9.82 5.11 -9.48
CA GLY A 6 9.34 6.00 -8.42
C GLY A 6 7.88 5.76 -8.02
N ARG A 7 7.29 4.60 -8.35
CA ARG A 7 5.84 4.37 -8.21
C ARG A 7 5.47 3.56 -6.97
N ILE A 8 4.31 3.90 -6.40
CA ILE A 8 3.61 3.12 -5.39
C ILE A 8 2.70 2.11 -6.07
N LEU A 9 2.65 0.88 -5.54
CA LEU A 9 1.74 -0.14 -6.03
C LEU A 9 0.38 -0.01 -5.34
N LEU A 10 -0.69 0.18 -6.10
CA LEU A 10 -2.07 0.05 -5.63
C LEU A 10 -2.62 -1.30 -6.11
N THR A 11 -3.14 -2.13 -5.20
CA THR A 11 -3.58 -3.50 -5.54
C THR A 11 -4.70 -4.00 -4.61
N GLU A 12 -5.49 -4.97 -5.05
CA GLU A 12 -6.41 -5.74 -4.18
C GLU A 12 -5.78 -7.05 -3.70
N ASP A 13 -4.67 -7.45 -4.31
CA ASP A 13 -4.00 -8.71 -4.07
C ASP A 13 -3.20 -8.68 -2.76
N ALA A 14 -3.38 -9.72 -1.94
CA ALA A 14 -2.73 -9.86 -0.65
C ALA A 14 -1.25 -10.20 -0.77
N ASP A 15 -0.86 -10.87 -1.86
CA ASP A 15 0.44 -11.51 -2.00
C ASP A 15 1.56 -10.47 -2.13
N PHE A 16 1.27 -9.28 -2.68
CA PHE A 16 2.22 -8.17 -2.70
C PHE A 16 2.58 -7.65 -1.31
N GLY A 17 1.66 -7.74 -0.35
CA GLY A 17 1.96 -7.43 1.05
C GLY A 17 2.94 -8.43 1.64
N GLU A 18 2.80 -9.72 1.29
CA GLU A 18 3.74 -10.76 1.70
C GLU A 18 5.11 -10.60 1.03
N LEU A 19 5.13 -10.30 -0.28
CA LEU A 19 6.35 -9.99 -1.01
C LEU A 19 7.11 -8.82 -0.37
N ALA A 20 6.42 -7.73 -0.04
CA ALA A 20 7.05 -6.54 0.55
C ALA A 20 7.56 -6.78 1.98
N ILE A 21 6.84 -7.56 2.79
CA ILE A 21 7.15 -7.74 4.22
C ILE A 21 8.02 -8.97 4.49
N ARG A 22 7.61 -10.13 3.99
CA ARG A 22 8.23 -11.42 4.30
C ARG A 22 9.43 -11.69 3.41
N PHE A 23 9.26 -11.42 2.11
CA PHE A 23 10.30 -11.66 1.10
C PHE A 23 11.18 -10.42 0.84
N LYS A 24 10.88 -9.27 1.47
CA LYS A 24 11.62 -8.01 1.33
C LYS A 24 11.81 -7.57 -0.13
N ALA A 25 10.83 -7.84 -0.98
CA ALA A 25 10.87 -7.40 -2.37
C ALA A 25 10.99 -5.88 -2.44
N GLN A 26 11.82 -5.38 -3.36
CA GLN A 26 12.00 -3.94 -3.55
C GLN A 26 10.69 -3.27 -3.97
N THR A 27 10.26 -2.28 -3.20
CA THR A 27 9.09 -1.45 -3.48
C THR A 27 9.23 -0.13 -2.75
N LEU A 28 8.68 0.94 -3.34
CA LEU A 28 8.60 2.23 -2.66
C LEU A 28 7.39 2.30 -1.71
N GLY A 29 6.45 1.40 -1.85
CA GLY A 29 5.25 1.33 -1.00
C GLY A 29 4.17 0.51 -1.68
N VAL A 30 3.27 -0.02 -0.86
CA VAL A 30 2.14 -0.83 -1.32
C VAL A 30 0.88 -0.34 -0.63
N VAL A 31 -0.16 -0.05 -1.40
CA VAL A 31 -1.50 0.22 -0.91
C VAL A 31 -2.39 -0.96 -1.32
N ARG A 32 -2.81 -1.74 -0.33
CA ARG A 32 -3.76 -2.83 -0.52
C ARG A 32 -5.19 -2.34 -0.25
N ILE A 33 -6.08 -2.52 -1.22
CA ILE A 33 -7.51 -2.27 -1.09
C ILE A 33 -8.19 -3.57 -0.63
N ALA A 34 -8.62 -3.62 0.62
CA ALA A 34 -9.28 -4.77 1.24
C ALA A 34 -10.77 -4.48 1.49
N LEU A 35 -11.51 -4.08 0.45
CA LEU A 35 -12.90 -3.59 0.52
C LEU A 35 -13.90 -4.47 -0.26
N LYS A 36 -13.64 -5.77 -0.39
CA LYS A 36 -14.44 -6.67 -1.26
C LYS A 36 -15.94 -6.73 -0.93
N SER A 37 -16.32 -6.48 0.32
CA SER A 37 -17.72 -6.51 0.78
C SER A 37 -18.40 -5.13 0.78
N VAL A 38 -17.73 -4.09 0.31
CA VAL A 38 -18.25 -2.72 0.23
C VAL A 38 -18.78 -2.49 -1.18
N ASP A 39 -19.93 -1.84 -1.30
CA ASP A 39 -20.48 -1.46 -2.60
C ASP A 39 -19.50 -0.55 -3.37
N ARG A 40 -19.65 -0.50 -4.69
CA ARG A 40 -18.70 0.16 -5.58
C ARG A 40 -18.53 1.64 -5.26
N GLU A 41 -19.62 2.33 -4.93
CA GLU A 41 -19.61 3.78 -4.71
C GLU A 41 -18.91 4.10 -3.39
N ALA A 42 -19.32 3.46 -2.29
CA ALA A 42 -18.68 3.63 -1.00
C ALA A 42 -17.21 3.20 -1.03
N ARG A 43 -16.87 2.15 -1.80
CA ARG A 43 -15.49 1.72 -2.01
C ARG A 43 -14.66 2.81 -2.67
N ASN A 44 -15.15 3.40 -3.76
CA ASN A 44 -14.44 4.44 -4.49
C ASN A 44 -14.22 5.69 -3.62
N ILE A 45 -15.26 6.14 -2.92
CA ILE A 45 -15.17 7.27 -1.98
C ILE A 45 -14.09 7.00 -0.94
N ARG A 46 -14.08 5.80 -0.36
CA ARG A 46 -13.13 5.43 0.69
C ARG A 46 -11.70 5.34 0.19
N VAL A 47 -11.48 4.78 -1.00
CA VAL A 47 -10.14 4.69 -1.61
C VAL A 47 -9.61 6.08 -1.92
N VAL A 48 -10.41 6.95 -2.54
CA VAL A 48 -10.00 8.34 -2.84
C VAL A 48 -9.67 9.08 -1.55
N ALA A 49 -10.56 9.06 -0.56
CA ALA A 49 -10.32 9.72 0.73
C ALA A 49 -9.04 9.21 1.42
N ALA A 50 -8.81 7.89 1.42
CA ALA A 50 -7.60 7.30 1.96
C ALA A 50 -6.36 7.80 1.22
N LEU A 51 -6.32 7.69 -0.11
CA LEU A 51 -5.17 8.11 -0.92
C LEU A 51 -4.87 9.60 -0.77
N SER A 52 -5.89 10.45 -0.73
CA SER A 52 -5.74 11.90 -0.48
C SER A 52 -5.14 12.19 0.90
N SER A 53 -5.48 11.40 1.92
CA SER A 53 -4.94 11.57 3.28
C SER A 53 -3.51 11.02 3.45
N LEU A 54 -3.09 10.06 2.63
CA LEU A 54 -1.77 9.44 2.73
C LEU A 54 -0.68 10.40 2.21
N GLY A 55 -0.89 11.04 1.07
CA GLY A 55 0.15 11.86 0.42
C GLY A 55 1.49 11.11 0.31
N GLU A 56 2.59 11.80 0.60
CA GLU A 56 3.95 11.21 0.56
C GLU A 56 4.22 10.20 1.69
N THR A 57 3.37 10.15 2.73
CA THR A 57 3.57 9.22 3.86
C THR A 57 3.32 7.75 3.51
N VAL A 58 2.93 7.47 2.26
CA VAL A 58 2.80 6.12 1.69
C VAL A 58 4.16 5.51 1.33
N CYS A 59 5.21 6.32 1.20
CA CYS A 59 6.56 5.85 0.93
C CYS A 59 7.10 4.99 2.07
N ASN A 60 7.79 3.90 1.74
CA ASN A 60 8.33 2.90 2.68
C ASN A 60 7.28 2.31 3.63
N VAL A 61 6.00 2.27 3.23
CA VAL A 61 4.90 1.73 4.04
C VAL A 61 4.04 0.76 3.22
N LEU A 62 3.66 -0.35 3.84
CA LEU A 62 2.50 -1.13 3.44
C LEU A 62 1.26 -0.54 4.11
N VAL A 63 0.35 0.01 3.31
CA VAL A 63 -0.96 0.49 3.72
C VAL A 63 -2.01 -0.54 3.36
N VAL A 64 -2.94 -0.83 4.27
CA VAL A 64 -4.13 -1.65 3.98
C VAL A 64 -5.37 -0.83 4.30
N ILE A 65 -6.21 -0.61 3.28
CA ILE A 65 -7.50 0.07 3.41
C ILE A 65 -8.57 -1.00 3.64
N GLU A 66 -9.11 -1.06 4.85
CA GLU A 66 -10.15 -2.00 5.27
C GLU A 66 -11.47 -1.25 5.56
N PRO A 67 -12.61 -1.95 5.68
CA PRO A 67 -13.83 -1.34 6.19
C PRO A 67 -13.56 -0.78 7.59
N GLY A 68 -13.87 0.49 7.80
CA GLY A 68 -13.73 1.17 9.09
C GLY A 68 -12.34 1.70 9.42
N ARG A 69 -11.25 1.23 8.79
CA ARG A 69 -9.89 1.58 9.24
C ARG A 69 -8.82 1.50 8.15
N ILE A 70 -7.71 2.20 8.39
CA ILE A 70 -6.49 2.14 7.58
C ILE A 70 -5.37 1.59 8.46
N ARG A 71 -4.72 0.52 8.02
CA ARG A 71 -3.55 -0.05 8.69
C ARG A 71 -2.29 0.40 7.98
N ARG A 72 -1.26 0.69 8.74
CA ARG A 72 0.07 1.05 8.23
C ARG A 72 1.10 0.13 8.85
N ARG A 73 2.00 -0.39 8.03
CA ARG A 73 3.14 -1.18 8.46
C ARG A 73 4.40 -0.67 7.75
N PRO A 74 5.39 -0.13 8.48
CA PRO A 74 6.66 0.25 7.88
C PRO A 74 7.30 -0.94 7.15
N LEU A 75 7.78 -0.68 5.95
CA LEU A 75 8.66 -1.60 5.23
C LEU A 75 10.05 -1.46 5.86
N ARG A 76 10.72 -2.58 6.11
CA ARG A 76 12.13 -2.52 6.51
C ARG A 76 12.94 -2.14 5.28
N THR A 77 13.42 -0.91 5.25
CA THR A 77 14.48 -0.53 4.33
C THR A 77 15.78 -1.00 4.97
N ASP A 78 16.27 -2.16 4.56
CA ASP A 78 17.66 -2.52 4.80
C ASP A 78 18.47 -1.56 3.92
N LEU A 79 18.74 -0.34 4.42
CA LEU A 79 19.60 0.64 3.76
C LEU A 79 21.02 0.05 3.74
N LEU A 80 21.35 -0.66 2.66
CA LEU A 80 22.74 -0.76 2.23
C LEU A 80 23.17 0.65 1.87
N ILE A 81 23.81 1.32 2.84
CA ILE A 81 24.68 2.46 2.58
C ILE A 81 25.78 1.92 1.66
N LEU A 82 25.70 2.24 0.38
CA LEU A 82 26.80 2.17 -0.57
C LEU A 82 27.43 3.56 -0.66
#